data_AF-A0A507CD61-F1
#
_entry.id   AF-A0A507CD61-F1
#
_cell.length_a   1.000
_cell.length_b   1.000
_cell.length_c   1.000
_cell.angle_alpha   90.00
_cell.angle_beta   90.00
_cell.angle_gamma   90.00
#
_symmetry.space_group_name_H-M   'P 1'
#
loop_
_entity.id
_entity.type
_entity.pdbx_description
1 polymer ?
#
loop_
_entity_poly.entity_id
_entity_poly.type
_entity_poly.pdbx_seq_one_letter_code
_entity_poly.pdbx_strand_id
1 'polypeptide(L)'
;MASKVYSWNEIGTHNTRNDIWVVVHRKVYNITKFLDEHPGGEEVLLEQAGVDATEAFEEIGHSDDARKLIESYYVGDLDSSEKSDKTLKPSIHALHAGQSSSPSKGSDNTMLYILVPVVIAVAFGVYKYTSSS
;
A
#
# COMPACT_ATOMS: atom_id res chain seq x y z
N MET A 1 -19.13 -22.46 14.14
CA MET A 1 -19.04 -22.32 12.68
C MET A 1 -17.57 -22.25 12.35
N ALA A 2 -17.05 -23.10 11.47
CA ALA A 2 -15.68 -22.94 11.01
C ALA A 2 -15.62 -21.68 10.14
N SER A 3 -14.74 -20.75 10.48
CA SER A 3 -14.43 -19.59 9.64
C SER A 3 -13.67 -20.05 8.39
N LYS A 4 -13.89 -19.36 7.27
CA LYS A 4 -13.15 -19.65 6.04
C LYS A 4 -11.69 -19.25 6.24
N VAL A 5 -10.78 -20.10 5.78
CA VAL A 5 -9.34 -19.90 5.93
C VAL A 5 -8.76 -19.46 4.59
N TYR A 6 -7.91 -18.43 4.61
CA TYR A 6 -7.28 -17.83 3.45
C TYR A 6 -5.76 -17.87 3.56
N SER A 7 -5.05 -18.08 2.44
CA SER A 7 -3.58 -18.05 2.37
C SER A 7 -3.09 -16.68 1.86
N TRP A 8 -1.80 -16.36 2.08
CA TRP A 8 -1.23 -15.10 1.59
C TRP A 8 -1.30 -14.95 0.08
N ASN A 9 -1.15 -16.07 -0.64
CA ASN A 9 -1.26 -16.05 -2.10
C ASN A 9 -2.65 -15.62 -2.58
N GLU A 10 -3.72 -16.01 -1.87
CA GLU A 10 -5.09 -15.59 -2.21
C GLU A 10 -5.30 -14.13 -1.83
N ILE A 11 -4.95 -13.75 -0.60
CA ILE A 11 -5.10 -12.38 -0.09
C ILE A 11 -4.32 -11.37 -0.93
N GLY A 12 -3.11 -11.71 -1.36
CA GLY A 12 -2.26 -10.86 -2.20
C GLY A 12 -2.84 -10.58 -3.59
N THR A 13 -3.82 -11.36 -4.06
CA THR A 13 -4.55 -11.06 -5.32
C THR A 13 -5.61 -9.98 -5.14
N HIS A 14 -6.03 -9.72 -3.91
CA HIS A 14 -7.07 -8.74 -3.54
C HIS A 14 -6.43 -7.39 -3.18
N ASN A 15 -5.73 -6.79 -4.14
CA ASN A 15 -4.93 -5.57 -3.96
C ASN A 15 -5.34 -4.40 -4.86
N THR A 16 -6.58 -4.41 -5.38
CA THR A 16 -7.05 -3.41 -6.36
C THR A 16 -8.12 -2.52 -5.76
N ARG A 17 -8.31 -1.30 -6.27
CA ARG A 17 -9.30 -0.33 -5.74
C ARG A 17 -10.71 -0.91 -5.55
N ASN A 18 -11.13 -1.83 -6.41
CA ASN A 18 -12.46 -2.43 -6.38
C ASN A 18 -12.48 -3.80 -5.70
N ASP A 19 -11.37 -4.22 -5.08
CA ASP A 19 -11.22 -5.48 -4.37
C ASP A 19 -10.00 -5.42 -3.44
N ILE A 20 -10.22 -4.88 -2.24
CA ILE A 20 -9.18 -4.61 -1.22
C ILE A 20 -9.43 -5.47 -0.01
N TRP A 21 -8.46 -6.34 0.26
CA TRP A 21 -8.47 -7.14 1.47
C TRP A 21 -7.28 -6.79 2.33
N VAL A 22 -7.49 -6.79 3.64
CA VAL A 22 -6.44 -6.50 4.62
C VAL A 22 -6.44 -7.56 5.69
N VAL A 23 -5.28 -7.83 6.28
CA VAL A 23 -5.16 -8.72 7.42
C VAL A 23 -4.87 -7.90 8.67
N VAL A 24 -5.70 -8.04 9.70
CA VAL A 24 -5.50 -7.40 11.00
C VAL A 24 -5.67 -8.46 12.09
N HIS A 25 -4.67 -8.64 12.95
CA HIS A 25 -4.65 -9.67 13.99
C HIS A 25 -4.94 -11.09 13.44
N ARG A 26 -4.34 -11.43 12.29
CA ARG A 26 -4.55 -12.70 11.58
C ARG A 26 -5.99 -12.95 11.09
N LYS A 27 -6.83 -11.93 11.08
CA LYS A 27 -8.18 -11.96 10.52
C LYS A 27 -8.20 -11.22 9.19
N VAL A 28 -8.94 -11.75 8.24
CA VAL A 28 -9.04 -11.23 6.88
C VAL A 28 -10.33 -10.42 6.77
N TYR A 29 -10.21 -9.19 6.27
CA TYR A 29 -11.31 -8.26 6.12
C TYR A 29 -11.38 -7.75 4.68
N ASN A 30 -12.58 -7.73 4.11
CA ASN A 30 -12.83 -7.12 2.82
C ASN A 30 -13.37 -5.69 3.02
N ILE A 31 -12.48 -4.72 2.88
CA ILE A 31 -12.77 -3.30 3.11
C ILE A 31 -13.06 -2.53 1.82
N THR A 32 -13.30 -3.24 0.70
CA THR A 32 -13.55 -2.63 -0.62
C THR A 32 -14.62 -1.54 -0.59
N LYS A 33 -15.70 -1.76 0.16
CA LYS A 33 -16.80 -0.79 0.27
C LYS A 33 -16.52 0.37 1.23
N PHE A 34 -15.52 0.21 2.09
CA PHE A 34 -15.14 1.18 3.10
C PHE A 34 -14.05 2.15 2.60
N LEU A 35 -13.52 1.94 1.40
CA LEU A 35 -12.40 2.70 0.87
C LEU A 35 -12.64 4.21 0.87
N ASP A 36 -13.78 4.66 0.33
CA ASP A 36 -14.17 6.07 0.27
C ASP A 36 -14.72 6.61 1.60
N GLU A 37 -15.09 5.72 2.53
CA GLU A 37 -15.61 6.10 3.85
C GLU A 37 -14.52 6.20 4.93
N HIS A 38 -13.29 5.81 4.60
CA HIS A 38 -12.18 5.80 5.55
C HIS A 38 -11.73 7.23 5.90
N PRO A 39 -11.83 7.68 7.17
CA PRO A 39 -11.46 9.04 7.56
C PRO A 39 -9.98 9.38 7.35
N GLY A 40 -9.09 8.37 7.33
CA GLY A 40 -7.66 8.51 7.04
C GLY A 40 -7.33 8.58 5.55
N GLY A 41 -8.33 8.50 4.67
CA GLY A 41 -8.17 8.49 3.22
C GLY A 41 -7.96 7.09 2.64
N GLU A 42 -8.20 6.96 1.34
CA GLU A 42 -8.12 5.67 0.64
C GLU A 42 -6.68 5.20 0.34
N GLU A 43 -5.73 6.15 0.24
CA GLU A 43 -4.35 5.87 -0.15
C GLU A 43 -3.69 4.89 0.82
N VAL A 44 -3.86 5.11 2.13
CA VAL A 44 -3.29 4.24 3.17
C VAL A 44 -3.90 2.84 3.18
N LEU A 45 -5.16 2.69 2.75
CA LEU A 45 -5.80 1.39 2.64
C LEU A 45 -5.29 0.62 1.41
N LEU A 46 -5.02 1.32 0.31
CA LEU A 46 -4.42 0.74 -0.89
C LEU A 46 -2.97 0.31 -0.66
N GLU A 47 -2.19 1.09 0.10
CA GLU A 47 -0.82 0.71 0.47
C GLU A 47 -0.75 -0.55 1.33
N GLN A 48 -1.78 -0.79 2.15
CA GLN A 48 -1.90 -1.98 3.00
C GLN A 48 -2.74 -3.09 2.37
N ALA A 49 -3.12 -2.97 1.09
CA ALA A 49 -3.93 -3.95 0.41
C ALA A 49 -3.14 -5.26 0.16
N GLY A 50 -3.75 -6.39 0.48
CA GLY A 50 -3.17 -7.72 0.29
C GLY A 50 -2.06 -8.09 1.28
N VAL A 51 -1.82 -7.28 2.31
CA VAL A 51 -0.75 -7.48 3.31
C VAL A 51 -1.27 -7.44 4.75
N ASP A 52 -0.38 -7.68 5.71
CA ASP A 52 -0.68 -7.53 7.13
C ASP A 52 -0.65 -6.04 7.53
N ALA A 53 -1.83 -5.51 7.82
CA ALA A 53 -2.05 -4.13 8.25
C ALA A 53 -2.14 -4.00 9.78
N THR A 54 -1.78 -5.03 10.55
CA THR A 54 -1.95 -5.03 12.01
C THR A 54 -1.14 -3.91 12.65
N GLU A 55 0.14 -3.79 12.27
CA GLU A 55 1.06 -2.77 12.80
C GLU A 55 0.54 -1.35 12.49
N ALA A 56 0.15 -1.09 11.25
CA ALA A 56 -0.41 0.19 10.83
C ALA A 56 -1.74 0.51 11.56
N PHE A 57 -2.60 -0.49 11.73
CA PHE A 57 -3.88 -0.32 12.42
C PHE A 57 -3.72 0.01 13.91
N GLU A 58 -2.76 -0.65 14.58
CA GLU A 58 -2.45 -0.43 15.99
C GLU A 58 -1.68 0.88 16.24
N GLU A 59 -0.74 1.24 15.37
CA GLU A 59 0.07 2.46 15.49
C GLU A 59 -0.78 3.73 15.45
N ILE A 60 -1.78 3.77 14.57
CA ILE A 60 -2.71 4.90 14.46
C ILE A 60 -3.63 5.02 15.68
N GLY A 61 -3.88 3.93 16.40
CA GLY A 61 -4.73 3.94 17.59
C GLY A 61 -6.21 4.13 17.28
N HIS A 62 -6.76 3.34 16.35
CA HIS A 62 -8.18 3.36 16.01
C HIS A 62 -9.09 3.17 17.24
N SER A 63 -10.20 3.93 17.27
CA SER A 63 -11.20 3.88 18.35
C SER A 63 -11.90 2.53 18.44
N ASP A 64 -12.53 2.24 19.58
CA ASP A 64 -13.28 0.99 19.77
C ASP A 64 -14.45 0.84 18.78
N ASP A 65 -15.04 1.96 18.35
CA ASP A 65 -16.09 1.96 17.32
C ASP A 65 -15.54 1.54 15.95
N ALA A 66 -14.36 2.05 15.57
CA ALA A 66 -13.68 1.63 14.34
C ALA A 66 -13.29 0.14 14.37
N ARG A 67 -12.85 -0.35 15.54
CA ARG A 67 -12.58 -1.78 15.77
C ARG A 67 -13.83 -2.65 15.63
N LYS A 68 -14.98 -2.15 16.05
CA LYS A 68 -16.26 -2.84 15.87
C LYS A 68 -16.77 -2.76 14.42
N LEU A 69 -16.49 -1.65 13.75
CA LEU A 69 -16.85 -1.45 12.34
C LEU A 69 -16.10 -2.44 11.45
N ILE A 70 -14.79 -2.61 11.64
CA ILE A 70 -13.99 -3.57 10.84
C ILE A 70 -14.49 -5.01 10.99
N GLU A 71 -15.05 -5.40 12.15
CA GLU A 71 -15.68 -6.72 12.32
C GLU A 71 -16.83 -6.98 11.34
N SER A 72 -17.54 -5.94 10.90
CA SER A 72 -18.62 -6.07 9.90
C SER A 72 -18.11 -6.44 8.50
N TYR A 73 -16.81 -6.24 8.25
CA TYR A 73 -16.12 -6.54 7.01
C TYR A 73 -15.34 -7.88 7.06
N TYR A 74 -15.47 -8.64 8.15
CA TYR A 74 -14.78 -9.90 8.34
C TYR A 74 -15.22 -10.96 7.32
N VAL A 75 -14.25 -11.59 6.65
CA VAL A 75 -14.50 -12.65 5.67
C VAL A 75 -13.93 -14.01 6.07
N GLY A 76 -12.96 -14.05 6.98
CA GLY A 76 -12.32 -15.29 7.43
C GLY A 76 -11.02 -15.08 8.19
N ASP A 77 -10.30 -16.15 8.49
CA ASP A 77 -9.01 -16.10 9.17
C ASP A 77 -7.86 -16.44 8.21
N LEU A 78 -6.68 -15.90 8.50
CA LEU A 78 -5.44 -16.24 7.81
C LEU A 78 -4.98 -17.63 8.25
N ASP A 79 -4.56 -18.46 7.30
CA ASP A 79 -4.06 -19.80 7.55
C ASP A 79 -2.95 -19.82 8.62
N SER A 80 -3.12 -20.69 9.62
CA SER A 80 -2.28 -20.74 10.81
C SER A 80 -0.89 -21.32 10.56
N SER A 81 -0.70 -22.02 9.43
CA SER A 81 0.60 -22.55 9.00
C SER A 81 1.44 -21.51 8.26
N GLU A 82 0.80 -20.45 7.76
CA GLU A 82 1.45 -19.35 7.06
C GLU A 82 1.99 -18.32 8.07
N LYS A 83 3.32 -18.25 8.17
CA LYS A 83 4.00 -17.09 8.80
C LYS A 83 3.93 -15.95 7.78
N SER A 84 3.63 -14.73 8.25
CA SER A 84 3.71 -13.51 7.44
C SER A 84 5.14 -13.35 6.92
N ASP A 85 5.40 -13.94 5.77
CA ASP A 85 6.72 -13.97 5.18
C ASP A 85 6.98 -12.57 4.62
N LYS A 86 7.71 -11.74 5.36
CA LYS A 86 8.27 -10.47 4.87
C LYS A 86 9.28 -10.70 3.71
N THR A 87 9.38 -11.89 3.11
CA THR A 87 10.49 -12.30 2.23
C THR A 87 10.11 -12.79 0.82
N LEU A 88 8.94 -12.46 0.30
CA LEU A 88 8.73 -12.45 -1.17
C LEU A 88 9.29 -11.18 -1.86
N LYS A 89 10.45 -10.70 -1.39
CA LYS A 89 11.36 -9.91 -2.25
C LYS A 89 12.40 -10.90 -2.78
N PRO A 90 12.61 -11.04 -4.11
CA PRO A 90 13.64 -11.92 -4.63
C PRO A 90 15.01 -11.36 -4.20
N SER A 91 15.59 -11.99 -3.18
CA SER A 91 16.95 -11.73 -2.72
C SER A 91 17.92 -12.39 -3.70
N ILE A 92 18.50 -11.60 -4.61
CA ILE A 92 19.64 -12.00 -5.42
C ILE A 92 20.90 -11.37 -4.77
N HIS A 93 21.69 -12.24 -4.15
CA HIS A 93 23.13 -12.15 -3.91
C HIS A 93 23.66 -11.24 -2.78
N ALA A 94 24.07 -11.90 -1.70
CA ALA A 94 25.01 -11.40 -0.70
C ALA A 94 26.45 -11.55 -1.20
N LEU A 95 27.21 -10.46 -1.38
CA LEU A 95 28.69 -10.44 -1.26
C LEU A 95 29.31 -9.04 -1.43
N HIS A 96 29.40 -8.24 -0.36
CA HIS A 96 30.64 -7.52 -0.02
C HIS A 96 30.60 -6.89 1.38
N ALA A 97 31.71 -7.06 2.10
CA ALA A 97 31.97 -6.45 3.39
C ALA A 97 32.29 -4.95 3.25
N GLY A 98 31.85 -4.15 4.23
CA GLY A 98 32.43 -2.85 4.56
C GLY A 98 31.82 -1.63 3.85
N GLN A 99 31.81 -0.55 4.63
CA GLN A 99 31.67 0.86 4.23
C GLN A 99 30.26 1.39 4.02
N SER A 100 29.83 2.12 5.06
CA SER A 100 29.25 3.46 4.99
C SER A 100 29.38 4.10 3.60
N SER A 101 28.25 4.48 2.99
CA SER A 101 28.00 5.58 2.04
C SER A 101 26.84 5.20 1.13
N SER A 102 25.73 5.93 1.19
CA SER A 102 24.81 6.09 0.05
C SER A 102 25.62 6.53 -1.19
N PRO A 103 25.31 6.13 -2.45
CA PRO A 103 24.04 6.51 -3.10
C PRO A 103 23.47 5.60 -4.24
N SER A 104 22.14 5.65 -4.38
CA SER A 104 21.31 5.77 -5.60
C SER A 104 21.09 4.63 -6.64
N LYS A 105 19.81 4.61 -7.09
CA LYS A 105 19.16 4.02 -8.30
C LYS A 105 18.78 2.54 -8.24
N GLY A 106 17.52 2.12 -8.43
CA GLY A 106 16.28 2.83 -8.75
C GLY A 106 15.31 1.89 -9.46
N SER A 107 14.03 1.96 -9.12
CA SER A 107 12.93 1.69 -10.06
C SER A 107 11.64 2.30 -9.50
N ASP A 108 11.71 3.59 -9.20
CA ASP A 108 10.59 4.34 -8.65
C ASP A 108 10.22 5.42 -9.66
N ASN A 109 8.96 5.38 -10.05
CA ASN A 109 8.22 6.21 -11.01
C ASN A 109 8.15 7.71 -10.61
N THR A 110 9.02 8.15 -9.70
CA THR A 110 9.21 9.52 -9.21
C THR A 110 9.72 10.47 -10.30
N MET A 111 10.34 9.98 -11.38
CA MET A 111 10.86 10.81 -12.47
C MET A 111 9.74 11.49 -13.29
N LEU A 112 8.51 10.96 -13.26
CA LEU A 112 7.38 11.53 -13.99
C LEU A 112 6.87 12.85 -13.37
N TYR A 113 7.02 13.04 -12.05
CA TYR A 113 6.53 14.24 -11.36
C TYR A 113 7.46 15.46 -11.44
N ILE A 114 8.74 15.27 -11.80
CA ILE A 114 9.71 16.38 -11.91
C ILE A 114 9.75 16.96 -13.34
N LEU A 115 9.43 16.17 -14.38
CA LEU A 115 9.42 16.65 -15.76
C LEU A 115 8.19 17.50 -16.10
N VAL A 116 7.04 17.22 -15.48
CA VAL A 116 5.77 17.95 -15.74
C VAL A 116 5.86 19.45 -15.44
N PRO A 117 6.39 19.93 -14.30
CA PRO A 117 6.49 21.37 -14.05
C PRO A 117 7.53 22.07 -14.95
N VAL A 118 8.59 21.37 -15.40
CA VAL A 118 9.62 21.95 -16.28
C VAL A 118 9.07 22.18 -17.69
N VAL A 119 8.29 21.24 -18.23
CA VAL A 119 7.67 21.39 -19.56
C VAL A 119 6.61 22.49 -19.55
N ILE A 120 5.83 22.62 -18.47
CA ILE A 120 4.82 23.69 -18.31
C ILE A 120 5.50 25.07 -18.21
N ALA A 121 6.60 25.20 -17.47
CA ALA A 121 7.33 26.47 -17.35
C ALA A 121 7.95 26.93 -18.68
N VAL A 122 8.53 26.00 -19.46
CA VAL A 122 9.10 26.31 -20.77
C VAL A 122 8.00 26.71 -21.77
N ALA A 123 6.87 26.00 -21.79
CA ALA A 123 5.73 26.35 -22.64
C ALA A 123 5.14 27.73 -22.29
N PHE A 124 5.01 28.06 -21.00
CA PHE A 124 4.52 29.37 -20.55
C PHE A 124 5.50 30.51 -20.91
N GLY A 125 6.81 30.27 -20.77
CA GLY A 125 7.84 31.23 -21.17
C GLY A 125 7.82 31.54 -22.67
N VAL A 126 7.74 30.51 -23.52
CA VAL A 126 7.64 30.67 -24.98
C VAL A 126 6.34 31.37 -25.38
N TYR A 127 5.21 31.02 -24.75
CA TYR A 127 3.92 31.69 -24.98
C TYR A 127 3.96 33.19 -24.63
N LYS A 128 4.52 33.56 -23.47
CA LYS A 128 4.69 34.97 -23.09
C LYS A 128 5.64 35.72 -24.04
N TYR A 129 6.71 35.07 -24.49
CA TYR A 129 7.67 35.68 -25.41
C TYR A 129 7.08 35.93 -26.81
N THR A 130 6.33 34.95 -27.36
CA THR A 130 5.72 35.11 -28.70
C THR A 130 4.45 35.95 -28.70
N SER A 131 3.73 36.07 -27.60
CA SER A 131 2.55 36.97 -27.49
C SER A 131 2.92 38.42 -27.15
N SER A 132 4.20 38.73 -26.92
CA SER A 132 4.67 40.08 -26.60
C SER A 132 5.43 40.75 -27.76
N SER A 133 5.37 40.20 -28.97
CA SER A 133 5.85 40.83 -30.22
C SER A 133 4.68 41.32 -31.06
#